data_AF-A0A9W4J228-F1
#
_entry.id   AF-A0A9W4J228-F1
#
_cell.length_a   1.000
_cell.length_b   1.000
_cell.length_c   1.000
_cell.angle_alpha   90.00
_cell.angle_beta   90.00
_cell.angle_gamma   90.00
#
_symmetry.space_group_name_H-M   'P 1'
#
loop_
_entity.id
_entity.type
_entity.pdbx_description
1 polymer ?
#
loop_
_entity_poly.entity_id
_entity_poly.type
_entity_poly.pdbx_seq_one_letter_code
_entity_poly.pdbx_strand_id
1 'polypeptide(L)'
;MPCLSITRVRYLLSTFIPRVLSPGNRRETVLFGGPDSNRSSILDSMKSDMPTMSKEQPILISSPSSGVPAKSPAPQRLHTVRIWFPHNGTTIMEDIKSKDLDDVVLDAIALQELSAMHRSQDDHGNTMDAFPADLAVLEAGISRVWGKYGIPKFVPLSSDDPIILEQPRKDLESKEGLCFQRLHSKYLYEYGRRQSLAKVLGYEMPVDLKNWYEDALQDIGKRLEKLGYC
;
A
#
# COMPACT_ATOMS: atom_id res chain seq x y z
N MET A 1 -31.00 -38.47 -10.31
CA MET A 1 -30.34 -37.14 -10.29
C MET A 1 -31.39 -36.05 -10.37
N PRO A 2 -31.38 -35.07 -9.45
CA PRO A 2 -32.01 -33.78 -9.68
C PRO A 2 -31.00 -32.62 -9.56
N CYS A 3 -31.09 -31.63 -10.44
CA CYS A 3 -30.39 -30.35 -10.28
C CYS A 3 -30.97 -29.58 -9.08
N LEU A 4 -30.11 -28.86 -8.34
CA LEU A 4 -30.52 -27.91 -7.31
C LEU A 4 -29.99 -26.51 -7.65
N SER A 5 -30.92 -25.57 -7.78
CA SER A 5 -30.69 -24.23 -8.34
C SER A 5 -29.90 -23.30 -7.41
N ILE A 6 -29.05 -22.47 -8.03
CA ILE A 6 -28.26 -21.44 -7.36
C ILE A 6 -29.16 -20.23 -7.04
N THR A 7 -29.78 -20.18 -5.85
CA THR A 7 -30.60 -19.01 -5.44
C THR A 7 -30.64 -18.76 -3.93
N ARG A 8 -29.52 -18.94 -3.18
CA ARG A 8 -29.54 -18.74 -1.71
C ARG A 8 -28.24 -18.26 -1.04
N VAL A 9 -27.60 -17.23 -1.59
CA VAL A 9 -26.49 -16.49 -0.92
C VAL A 9 -26.67 -14.97 -1.05
N ARG A 10 -27.76 -14.43 -0.46
CA ARG A 10 -28.03 -12.97 -0.38
C ARG A 10 -28.67 -12.51 0.94
N TYR A 11 -28.60 -13.32 1.98
CA TYR A 11 -28.95 -12.93 3.36
C TYR A 11 -27.75 -13.23 4.27
N LEU A 12 -27.50 -12.35 5.25
CA LEU A 12 -26.40 -12.32 6.25
C LEU A 12 -25.22 -11.33 6.04
N LEU A 13 -25.45 -10.17 5.40
CA LEU A 13 -24.57 -8.99 5.54
C LEU A 13 -25.38 -7.69 5.75
N SER A 14 -26.29 -7.69 6.73
CA SER A 14 -27.19 -6.54 7.01
C SER A 14 -27.48 -6.36 8.51
N THR A 15 -26.42 -6.26 9.32
CA THR A 15 -26.48 -5.76 10.71
C THR A 15 -25.14 -5.09 11.05
N PHE A 16 -25.20 -3.89 11.62
CA PHE A 16 -24.11 -2.95 11.99
C PHE A 16 -23.79 -1.79 11.04
N ILE A 17 -24.77 -0.89 10.86
CA ILE A 17 -24.52 0.54 10.61
C ILE A 17 -25.33 1.36 11.63
N PRO A 18 -24.71 1.98 12.65
CA PRO A 18 -25.38 2.99 13.46
C PRO A 18 -25.50 4.28 12.66
N ARG A 19 -26.72 4.67 12.27
CA ARG A 19 -27.00 6.03 11.83
C ARG A 19 -26.88 6.96 13.03
N VAL A 20 -26.03 7.99 12.94
CA VAL A 20 -26.06 9.17 13.81
C VAL A 20 -26.24 10.42 12.95
N LEU A 21 -26.98 11.37 13.48
CA LEU A 21 -27.61 12.47 12.73
C LEU A 21 -26.72 13.74 12.69
N SER A 22 -26.73 14.43 11.55
CA SER A 22 -26.48 15.89 11.42
C SER A 22 -27.47 16.69 12.31
N PRO A 23 -27.24 17.98 12.68
CA PRO A 23 -26.62 19.03 11.86
C PRO A 23 -25.76 20.11 12.60
N GLY A 24 -25.14 21.04 11.84
CA GLY A 24 -24.48 22.22 12.43
C GLY A 24 -23.83 23.18 11.42
N ASN A 25 -24.54 24.25 11.03
CA ASN A 25 -24.07 25.31 10.12
C ASN A 25 -23.27 26.40 10.85
N ARG A 26 -22.12 26.88 10.31
CA ARG A 26 -21.66 28.28 10.51
C ARG A 26 -20.49 28.76 9.61
N ARG A 27 -20.83 29.75 8.76
CA ARG A 27 -20.15 31.04 8.46
C ARG A 27 -18.79 31.11 7.75
N GLU A 28 -18.79 32.06 6.79
CA GLU A 28 -17.69 32.67 6.05
C GLU A 28 -16.61 33.31 6.93
N THR A 29 -15.39 33.47 6.40
CA THR A 29 -14.60 34.70 6.63
C THR A 29 -13.66 35.03 5.46
N VAL A 30 -13.52 36.33 5.24
CA VAL A 30 -12.99 37.11 4.11
C VAL A 30 -11.48 36.97 3.81
N LEU A 31 -11.13 37.23 2.55
CA LEU A 31 -9.82 37.51 1.94
C LEU A 31 -8.79 38.30 2.78
N PHE A 32 -7.50 37.93 2.61
CA PHE A 32 -6.31 38.79 2.34
C PHE A 32 -5.16 37.89 1.77
N GLY A 33 -4.09 38.36 1.10
CA GLY A 33 -3.74 39.73 0.70
C GLY A 33 -2.50 39.93 -0.23
N GLY A 34 -1.64 38.94 -0.49
CA GLY A 34 -0.35 39.08 -1.24
C GLY A 34 0.87 39.41 -0.36
N PRO A 35 2.09 39.65 -0.89
CA PRO A 35 2.51 39.61 -2.31
C PRO A 35 3.73 38.67 -2.60
N ASP A 36 4.14 38.62 -3.87
CA ASP A 36 5.29 37.86 -4.39
C ASP A 36 6.67 38.27 -3.82
N SER A 37 7.66 37.39 -3.97
CA SER A 37 9.08 37.74 -3.93
C SER A 37 9.88 37.04 -5.02
N ASN A 38 10.11 37.79 -6.10
CA ASN A 38 11.08 37.48 -7.15
C ASN A 38 12.51 37.37 -6.60
N ARG A 39 13.23 36.28 -6.91
CA ARG A 39 14.70 36.33 -6.99
C ARG A 39 15.32 35.31 -7.97
N SER A 40 15.35 35.68 -9.25
CA SER A 40 16.59 35.93 -10.02
C SER A 40 17.92 35.48 -9.35
N SER A 41 18.90 34.83 -10.00
CA SER A 41 19.10 34.38 -11.40
C SER A 41 20.53 33.80 -11.58
N ILE A 42 20.86 33.36 -12.81
CA ILE A 42 22.21 33.39 -13.47
C ILE A 42 23.24 32.26 -13.14
N LEU A 43 23.62 31.52 -14.21
CA LEU A 43 24.93 30.97 -14.67
C LEU A 43 25.89 30.27 -13.65
N ASP A 44 26.83 29.39 -14.01
CA ASP A 44 27.58 29.05 -15.25
C ASP A 44 27.92 27.53 -15.21
N SER A 45 27.97 26.75 -16.31
CA SER A 45 29.01 26.63 -17.37
C SER A 45 30.24 25.74 -17.02
N MET A 46 30.94 25.26 -18.07
CA MET A 46 31.96 24.18 -18.10
C MET A 46 31.37 22.77 -17.87
N LYS A 47 31.27 21.85 -18.82
CA LYS A 47 32.00 21.57 -20.08
C LYS A 47 33.48 21.20 -19.89
N SER A 48 33.75 19.89 -19.96
CA SER A 48 35.06 19.32 -20.24
C SER A 48 34.90 18.06 -21.10
N ASP A 49 35.53 18.06 -22.26
CA ASP A 49 35.46 16.99 -23.26
C ASP A 49 36.53 15.90 -22.99
N MET A 50 36.18 14.65 -23.35
CA MET A 50 36.97 13.50 -23.83
C MET A 50 38.53 13.51 -23.77
N PRO A 51 39.15 12.33 -23.60
CA PRO A 51 39.69 11.67 -24.81
C PRO A 51 39.37 10.17 -24.96
N THR A 52 39.59 9.70 -26.19
CA THR A 52 39.12 8.43 -26.79
C THR A 52 40.24 7.39 -26.94
N MET A 53 39.89 6.16 -27.34
CA MET A 53 40.77 5.07 -27.87
C MET A 53 41.62 4.31 -26.82
N SER A 54 41.95 3.02 -26.96
CA SER A 54 41.45 1.89 -27.79
C SER A 54 42.17 0.62 -27.34
N LYS A 55 41.52 -0.56 -27.33
CA LYS A 55 42.14 -1.80 -27.84
C LYS A 55 41.17 -2.94 -28.11
N GLU A 56 41.57 -3.77 -29.08
CA GLU A 56 40.78 -4.85 -29.68
C GLU A 56 40.76 -6.14 -28.86
N GLN A 57 39.95 -7.09 -29.35
CA GLN A 57 39.69 -8.43 -28.82
C GLN A 57 40.95 -9.32 -28.80
N PRO A 58 40.85 -10.52 -28.19
CA PRO A 58 40.63 -11.65 -29.09
C PRO A 58 39.43 -12.53 -28.73
N ILE A 59 38.82 -13.07 -29.78
CA ILE A 59 37.82 -14.14 -29.71
C ILE A 59 38.51 -15.40 -29.17
N LEU A 60 37.98 -15.98 -28.09
CA LEU A 60 38.29 -17.35 -27.70
C LEU A 60 37.04 -18.22 -27.76
N ILE A 61 37.24 -19.41 -28.30
CA ILE A 61 36.19 -20.33 -28.74
C ILE A 61 35.55 -21.03 -27.54
N SER A 62 34.25 -21.28 -27.67
CA SER A 62 33.39 -21.98 -26.71
C SER A 62 34.01 -23.25 -26.10
N SER A 63 33.99 -23.34 -24.78
CA SER A 63 33.97 -24.61 -24.05
C SER A 63 32.55 -24.81 -23.50
N PRO A 64 31.91 -25.99 -23.65
CA PRO A 64 30.56 -26.20 -23.15
C PRO A 64 30.58 -26.13 -21.61
N SER A 65 29.90 -25.15 -21.04
CA SER A 65 29.90 -24.90 -19.61
C SER A 65 29.33 -26.09 -18.86
N SER A 66 30.10 -26.62 -17.90
CA SER A 66 29.63 -27.60 -16.92
C SER A 66 28.31 -27.12 -16.32
N GLY A 67 27.26 -27.93 -16.48
CA GLY A 67 25.90 -27.59 -16.07
C GLY A 67 25.77 -27.57 -14.55
N VAL A 68 26.14 -26.45 -13.94
CA VAL A 68 25.66 -26.10 -12.59
C VAL A 68 24.14 -25.91 -12.73
N PRO A 69 23.30 -26.67 -12.00
CA PRO A 69 21.87 -26.43 -12.00
C PRO A 69 21.62 -24.97 -11.60
N ALA A 70 20.90 -24.22 -12.45
CA ALA A 70 20.54 -22.85 -12.13
C ALA A 70 19.89 -22.84 -10.75
N LYS A 71 20.58 -22.24 -9.77
CA LYS A 71 20.14 -22.22 -8.37
C LYS A 71 18.75 -21.63 -8.37
N SER A 72 17.75 -22.44 -8.00
CA SER A 72 16.35 -22.03 -7.98
C SER A 72 16.27 -20.64 -7.36
N PRO A 73 15.68 -19.63 -8.03
CA PRO A 73 15.56 -18.31 -7.46
C PRO A 73 14.92 -18.44 -6.09
N ALA A 74 15.48 -17.75 -5.10
CA ALA A 74 14.89 -17.76 -3.76
C ALA A 74 13.44 -17.26 -3.85
N PRO A 75 12.50 -17.81 -3.06
CA PRO A 75 11.11 -17.34 -3.05
C PRO A 75 11.06 -15.83 -2.92
N GLN A 76 10.33 -15.16 -3.81
CA GLN A 76 10.34 -13.71 -3.85
C GLN A 76 9.46 -13.18 -2.73
N ARG A 77 10.09 -12.76 -1.64
CA ARG A 77 9.40 -12.33 -0.44
C ARG A 77 8.65 -11.02 -0.70
N LEU A 78 7.35 -11.03 -0.37
CA LEU A 78 6.52 -9.83 -0.30
C LEU A 78 6.63 -9.18 1.08
N HIS A 79 6.60 -7.86 1.10
CA HIS A 79 6.63 -7.02 2.27
C HIS A 79 5.42 -6.07 2.25
N THR A 80 4.83 -5.82 3.42
CA THR A 80 3.81 -4.78 3.58
C THR A 80 4.48 -3.41 3.56
N VAL A 81 4.21 -2.61 2.53
CA VAL A 81 4.63 -1.21 2.45
C VAL A 81 3.40 -0.34 2.62
N ARG A 82 3.33 0.42 3.72
CA ARG A 82 2.29 1.43 3.92
C ARG A 82 2.62 2.70 3.14
N ILE A 83 1.62 3.26 2.46
CA ILE A 83 1.69 4.54 1.77
C ILE A 83 0.53 5.44 2.16
N TRP A 84 0.66 6.75 1.91
CA TRP A 84 -0.48 7.65 1.80
C TRP A 84 -0.97 7.65 0.36
N PHE A 85 -2.20 7.17 0.14
CA PHE A 85 -2.82 7.18 -1.18
C PHE A 85 -3.76 8.40 -1.32
N PRO A 86 -3.60 9.24 -2.35
CA PRO A 86 -4.44 10.43 -2.54
C PRO A 86 -5.86 10.05 -2.97
N HIS A 87 -6.86 10.77 -2.48
CA HIS A 87 -8.27 10.57 -2.84
C HIS A 87 -8.59 11.25 -4.19
N ASN A 88 -8.02 10.73 -5.27
CA ASN A 88 -8.09 11.30 -6.62
C ASN A 88 -9.13 10.64 -7.56
N GLY A 89 -9.96 9.72 -7.03
CA GLY A 89 -10.98 9.00 -7.80
C GLY A 89 -10.46 7.82 -8.63
N THR A 90 -9.15 7.56 -8.65
CA THR A 90 -8.52 6.39 -9.29
C THR A 90 -8.39 5.24 -8.29
N THR A 91 -8.46 3.98 -8.73
CA THR A 91 -8.18 2.85 -7.84
C THR A 91 -6.68 2.69 -7.60
N ILE A 92 -6.29 2.12 -6.45
CA ILE A 92 -4.87 2.02 -6.06
C ILE A 92 -4.05 1.23 -7.10
N MET A 93 -4.60 0.14 -7.65
CA MET A 93 -3.90 -0.68 -8.66
C MET A 93 -3.79 0.00 -10.03
N GLU A 94 -4.70 0.91 -10.38
CA GLU A 94 -4.59 1.72 -11.61
C GLU A 94 -3.49 2.79 -11.48
N ASP A 95 -3.35 3.43 -10.32
CA ASP A 95 -2.28 4.41 -10.04
C ASP A 95 -0.90 3.74 -9.88
N ILE A 96 -0.84 2.53 -9.30
CA ILE A 96 0.37 1.69 -9.30
C ILE A 96 0.83 1.42 -10.73
N LYS A 97 -0.11 1.05 -11.61
CA LYS A 97 0.19 0.78 -13.01
C LYS A 97 0.60 2.03 -13.79
N SER A 98 -0.05 3.18 -13.58
CA SER A 98 0.32 4.44 -14.24
C SER A 98 1.69 4.99 -13.80
N LYS A 99 2.23 4.50 -12.68
CA LYS A 99 3.54 4.85 -12.12
C LYS A 99 4.66 3.87 -12.46
N ASP A 100 4.39 2.85 -13.29
CA ASP A 100 5.29 1.74 -13.63
C ASP A 100 5.74 0.97 -12.37
N LEU A 101 4.79 0.45 -11.60
CA LEU A 101 5.01 -0.35 -10.38
C LEU A 101 4.24 -1.68 -10.36
N ASP A 102 3.49 -2.02 -11.40
CA ASP A 102 2.69 -3.25 -11.50
C ASP A 102 3.54 -4.53 -11.69
N ASP A 103 4.84 -4.39 -11.95
CA ASP A 103 5.83 -5.48 -11.91
C ASP A 103 6.33 -5.82 -10.49
N VAL A 104 6.14 -4.93 -9.51
CA VAL A 104 6.64 -5.09 -8.14
C VAL A 104 5.58 -5.01 -7.04
N VAL A 105 4.39 -4.48 -7.31
CA VAL A 105 3.27 -4.46 -6.38
C VAL A 105 2.20 -5.43 -6.85
N LEU A 106 2.02 -6.52 -6.11
CA LEU A 106 1.08 -7.58 -6.47
C LEU A 106 -0.35 -7.27 -6.00
N ASP A 107 -0.50 -6.43 -4.98
CA ASP A 107 -1.79 -6.15 -4.35
C ASP A 107 -1.80 -4.88 -3.48
N ALA A 108 -3.00 -4.40 -3.17
CA ALA A 108 -3.23 -3.24 -2.30
C ALA A 108 -4.48 -3.41 -1.41
N ILE A 109 -4.37 -3.02 -0.15
CA ILE A 109 -5.47 -2.94 0.82
C ILE A 109 -5.66 -1.47 1.23
N ALA A 110 -6.79 -0.89 0.81
CA ALA A 110 -7.21 0.43 1.27
C ALA A 110 -7.64 0.39 2.75
N LEU A 111 -7.09 1.29 3.57
CA LEU A 111 -7.38 1.41 5.01
C LEU A 111 -8.18 2.67 5.34
N GLN A 112 -8.86 3.26 4.34
CA GLN A 112 -9.72 4.44 4.51
C GLN A 112 -10.81 4.27 5.59
N GLU A 113 -11.27 3.04 5.81
CA GLU A 113 -12.27 2.72 6.84
C GLU A 113 -11.69 2.70 8.28
N LEU A 114 -10.37 2.70 8.41
CA LEU A 114 -9.64 2.58 9.68
C LEU A 114 -9.01 3.90 10.15
N SER A 115 -8.93 4.90 9.28
CA SER A 115 -8.31 6.21 9.50
C SER A 115 -9.30 7.33 9.22
N ALA A 116 -9.11 8.49 9.84
CA ALA A 116 -9.65 9.74 9.30
C ALA A 116 -8.95 10.10 7.99
N MET A 117 -9.53 11.02 7.20
CA MET A 117 -8.85 11.56 6.03
C MET A 117 -7.66 12.41 6.49
N HIS A 118 -6.46 12.04 6.03
CA HIS A 118 -5.23 12.74 6.28
C HIS A 118 -5.00 13.80 5.21
N ARG A 119 -4.68 15.04 5.59
CA ARG A 119 -4.25 16.07 4.64
C ARG A 119 -2.78 15.91 4.32
N SER A 120 -2.49 15.16 3.26
CA SER A 120 -1.19 15.16 2.60
C SER A 120 -0.96 16.48 1.85
N GLN A 121 0.29 16.86 1.60
CA GLN A 121 0.62 17.90 0.63
C GLN A 121 1.32 17.26 -0.57
N ASP A 122 0.99 17.69 -1.78
CA ASP A 122 1.72 17.33 -3.00
C ASP A 122 3.04 18.11 -3.13
N ASP A 123 3.83 17.78 -4.16
CA ASP A 123 5.11 18.45 -4.47
C ASP A 123 4.96 19.95 -4.83
N HIS A 124 3.72 20.45 -4.95
CA HIS A 124 3.38 21.85 -5.20
C HIS A 124 2.80 22.54 -3.94
N GLY A 125 2.71 21.83 -2.81
CA GLY A 125 2.19 22.32 -1.54
C GLY A 125 0.67 22.29 -1.41
N ASN A 126 -0.07 21.79 -2.41
CA ASN A 126 -1.52 21.68 -2.33
C ASN A 126 -1.91 20.57 -1.35
N THR A 127 -2.79 20.88 -0.40
CA THR A 127 -3.35 19.85 0.47
C THR A 127 -4.33 18.96 -0.29
N MET A 128 -4.00 17.68 -0.40
CA MET A 128 -4.85 16.62 -0.94
C MET A 128 -5.28 15.71 0.22
N ASP A 129 -6.58 15.42 0.30
CA ASP A 129 -7.06 14.38 1.22
C ASP A 129 -6.51 13.02 0.76
N ALA A 130 -5.93 12.28 1.70
CA ALA A 130 -5.29 11.00 1.50
C ALA A 130 -5.70 10.02 2.61
N PHE A 131 -5.52 8.74 2.36
CA PHE A 131 -5.80 7.68 3.32
C PHE A 131 -4.68 6.63 3.29
N PRO A 132 -4.47 5.86 4.38
CA PRO A 132 -3.41 4.87 4.40
C PRO A 132 -3.79 3.67 3.53
N ALA A 133 -2.82 3.11 2.81
CA ALA A 133 -2.97 1.85 2.09
C ALA A 133 -1.76 0.96 2.33
N ASP A 134 -2.02 -0.33 2.51
CA ASP A 134 -0.98 -1.37 2.59
C ASP A 134 -0.79 -2.01 1.23
N LEU A 135 0.44 -1.99 0.73
CA LEU A 135 0.83 -2.63 -0.53
C LEU A 135 1.58 -3.94 -0.28
N ALA A 136 1.29 -4.97 -1.07
CA ALA A 136 2.06 -6.21 -1.10
C ALA A 136 3.18 -6.07 -2.13
N VAL A 137 4.39 -5.72 -1.68
CA VAL A 137 5.51 -5.29 -2.55
C VAL A 137 6.66 -6.30 -2.52
N LEU A 138 7.20 -6.67 -3.67
CA LEU A 138 8.45 -7.44 -3.76
C LEU A 138 9.59 -6.67 -3.09
N GLU A 139 10.48 -7.35 -2.37
CA GLU A 139 11.60 -6.72 -1.66
C GLU A 139 12.41 -5.75 -2.53
N ALA A 140 12.71 -6.14 -3.78
CA ALA A 140 13.43 -5.31 -4.77
C ALA A 140 12.65 -4.06 -5.23
N GLY A 141 11.33 -4.01 -5.02
CA GLY A 141 10.45 -2.91 -5.41
C GLY A 141 10.25 -1.83 -4.34
N ILE A 142 10.59 -2.10 -3.07
CA ILE A 142 10.27 -1.22 -1.93
C ILE A 142 10.79 0.22 -2.16
N SER A 143 12.05 0.37 -2.61
CA SER A 143 12.63 1.69 -2.90
C SER A 143 11.96 2.41 -4.06
N ARG A 144 11.42 1.69 -5.06
CA ARG A 144 10.67 2.29 -6.19
C ARG A 144 9.31 2.80 -5.71
N VAL A 145 8.62 2.04 -4.87
CA VAL A 145 7.34 2.44 -4.26
C VAL A 145 7.53 3.71 -3.41
N TRP A 146 8.52 3.72 -2.50
CA TRP A 146 8.82 4.92 -1.71
C TRP A 146 9.26 6.12 -2.55
N GLY A 147 9.97 5.91 -3.66
CA GLY A 147 10.31 6.98 -4.61
C GLY A 147 9.11 7.57 -5.36
N LYS A 148 7.95 6.92 -5.34
CA LYS A 148 6.72 7.32 -6.07
C LYS A 148 5.55 7.75 -5.17
N TYR A 149 5.59 7.40 -3.88
CA TYR A 149 4.56 7.74 -2.87
C TYR A 149 5.12 8.40 -1.60
N GLY A 150 6.44 8.56 -1.50
CA GLY A 150 7.12 8.99 -0.28
C GLY A 150 7.26 7.89 0.78
N ILE A 151 8.07 8.18 1.79
CA ILE A 151 8.21 7.34 2.99
C ILE A 151 7.29 7.92 4.08
N PRO A 152 6.39 7.12 4.70
CA PRO A 152 5.60 7.58 5.83
C PRO A 152 6.48 8.06 6.99
N LYS A 153 6.09 9.15 7.66
CA LYS A 153 6.81 9.70 8.83
C LYS A 153 6.53 8.95 10.14
N PHE A 154 6.08 7.69 10.05
CA PHE A 154 5.71 6.82 11.16
C PHE A 154 6.04 5.36 10.80
N VAL A 155 6.21 4.51 11.81
CA VAL A 155 6.40 3.06 11.60
C VAL A 155 5.02 2.39 11.57
N PRO A 156 4.67 1.61 10.54
CA PRO A 156 3.39 0.91 10.50
C PRO A 156 3.19 -0.02 11.70
N LEU A 157 1.99 0.03 12.28
CA LEU A 157 1.60 -0.72 13.49
C LEU A 157 2.42 -0.40 14.76
N SER A 158 2.99 0.81 14.83
CA SER A 158 3.52 1.40 16.06
C SER A 158 2.46 2.28 16.74
N SER A 159 2.69 2.68 18.00
CA SER A 159 1.84 3.61 18.76
C SER A 159 1.51 4.91 18.02
N ASP A 160 2.42 5.34 17.14
CA ASP A 160 2.36 6.61 16.43
C ASP A 160 1.72 6.47 15.04
N ASP A 161 1.27 5.27 14.67
CA ASP A 161 0.56 5.01 13.43
C ASP A 161 -0.82 5.70 13.47
N PRO A 162 -1.16 6.55 12.48
CA PRO A 162 -2.46 7.22 12.39
C PRO A 162 -3.65 6.27 12.54
N ILE A 163 -3.61 5.06 11.97
CA ILE A 163 -4.74 4.13 12.09
C ILE A 163 -4.95 3.62 13.53
N ILE A 164 -3.93 3.71 14.39
CA ILE A 164 -4.06 3.43 15.83
C ILE A 164 -4.51 4.70 16.56
N LEU A 165 -3.83 5.82 16.34
CA LEU A 165 -4.12 7.09 17.03
C LEU A 165 -5.56 7.57 16.85
N GLU A 166 -6.17 7.30 15.70
CA GLU A 166 -7.52 7.76 15.34
C GLU A 166 -8.65 6.82 15.84
N GLN A 167 -8.32 5.70 16.51
CA GLN A 167 -9.34 4.82 17.07
C GLN A 167 -10.14 5.49 18.21
N PRO A 168 -11.46 5.23 18.32
CA PRO A 168 -12.36 5.88 19.30
C PRO A 168 -12.24 5.27 20.72
N ARG A 169 -11.02 5.25 21.26
CA ARG A 169 -10.68 4.85 22.64
C ARG A 169 -9.82 5.94 23.29
N LYS A 170 -9.66 5.89 24.62
CA LYS A 170 -8.96 6.94 25.38
C LYS A 170 -7.48 6.57 25.59
N ASP A 171 -7.27 5.41 26.18
CA ASP A 171 -5.98 4.78 26.41
C ASP A 171 -5.41 4.18 25.12
N LEU A 172 -4.07 4.17 25.01
CA LEU A 172 -3.35 3.68 23.84
C LEU A 172 -3.56 2.18 23.62
N GLU A 173 -3.53 1.38 24.69
CA GLU A 173 -3.66 -0.08 24.62
C GLU A 173 -5.01 -0.51 24.02
N SER A 174 -6.13 0.10 24.44
CA SER A 174 -7.44 -0.13 23.81
C SER A 174 -7.52 0.41 22.38
N LYS A 175 -6.76 1.45 22.02
CA LYS A 175 -6.66 1.92 20.62
C LYS A 175 -5.93 0.89 19.76
N GLU A 176 -4.80 0.37 20.21
CA GLU A 176 -4.04 -0.69 19.54
C GLU A 176 -4.89 -1.95 19.38
N GLY A 177 -5.51 -2.45 20.45
CA GLY A 177 -6.40 -3.60 20.42
C GLY A 177 -7.57 -3.43 19.43
N LEU A 178 -8.28 -2.30 19.49
CA LEU A 178 -9.37 -2.01 18.55
C LEU A 178 -8.87 -1.87 17.09
N CYS A 179 -7.71 -1.25 16.89
CA CYS A 179 -7.11 -1.13 15.56
C CYS A 179 -6.77 -2.51 14.99
N PHE A 180 -6.05 -3.34 15.74
CA PHE A 180 -5.63 -4.67 15.30
C PHE A 180 -6.82 -5.59 15.05
N GLN A 181 -7.89 -5.55 15.86
CA GLN A 181 -9.14 -6.27 15.59
C GLN A 181 -9.78 -5.87 14.24
N ARG A 182 -9.84 -4.56 13.97
CA ARG A 182 -10.40 -4.03 12.72
C ARG A 182 -9.50 -4.34 11.52
N LEU A 183 -8.19 -4.23 11.67
CA LEU A 183 -7.20 -4.53 10.64
C LEU A 183 -7.19 -6.03 10.29
N HIS A 184 -7.22 -6.92 11.29
CA HIS A 184 -7.36 -8.36 11.08
C HIS A 184 -8.64 -8.69 10.30
N SER A 185 -9.77 -8.10 10.70
CA SER A 185 -11.05 -8.27 10.00
C SER A 185 -10.98 -7.77 8.55
N LYS A 186 -10.31 -6.65 8.31
CA LYS A 186 -10.09 -6.07 6.97
C LYS A 186 -9.23 -6.99 6.10
N TYR A 187 -8.07 -7.43 6.59
CA TYR A 187 -7.20 -8.36 5.88
C TYR A 187 -7.91 -9.69 5.55
N LEU A 188 -8.65 -10.25 6.50
CA LEU A 188 -9.38 -11.51 6.31
C LEU A 188 -10.48 -11.38 5.24
N TYR A 189 -11.24 -10.27 5.26
CA TYR A 189 -12.24 -9.97 4.24
C TYR A 189 -11.59 -9.79 2.85
N GLU A 190 -10.52 -9.02 2.77
CA GLU A 190 -9.81 -8.72 1.53
C GLU A 190 -9.15 -9.97 0.92
N TYR A 191 -8.61 -10.87 1.75
CA TYR A 191 -8.08 -12.18 1.36
C TYR A 191 -9.20 -13.09 0.83
N GLY A 192 -10.28 -13.28 1.59
CA GLY A 192 -11.42 -14.12 1.17
C GLY A 192 -12.09 -13.61 -0.11
N ARG A 193 -12.13 -12.28 -0.32
CA ARG A 193 -12.62 -11.66 -1.56
C ARG A 193 -11.75 -12.06 -2.76
N ARG A 194 -10.43 -12.08 -2.61
CA ARG A 194 -9.47 -12.44 -3.67
C ARG A 194 -9.46 -13.92 -3.99
N GLN A 195 -9.48 -14.79 -2.97
CA GLN A 195 -9.67 -16.23 -3.17
C GLN A 195 -10.98 -16.53 -3.94
N SER A 196 -12.06 -15.83 -3.59
CA SER A 196 -13.35 -15.96 -4.27
C SER A 196 -13.28 -15.48 -5.73
N LEU A 197 -12.62 -14.35 -5.98
CA LEU A 197 -12.44 -13.80 -7.33
C LEU A 197 -11.58 -14.72 -8.21
N ALA A 198 -10.45 -15.21 -7.69
CA ALA A 198 -9.57 -16.16 -8.37
C ALA A 198 -10.33 -17.43 -8.79
N LYS A 199 -11.10 -18.01 -7.85
CA LYS A 199 -11.97 -19.17 -8.11
C LYS A 199 -13.04 -18.90 -9.17
N VAL A 200 -13.66 -17.72 -9.18
CA VAL A 200 -14.70 -17.35 -10.17
C VAL A 200 -14.10 -17.11 -11.56
N LEU A 201 -12.91 -16.53 -11.64
CA LEU A 201 -12.20 -16.25 -12.89
C LEU A 201 -11.33 -17.41 -13.38
N GLY A 202 -11.24 -18.51 -12.63
CA GLY A 202 -10.53 -19.72 -13.04
C GLY A 202 -9.01 -19.63 -12.98
N TYR A 203 -8.44 -18.70 -12.22
CA TYR A 203 -6.99 -18.61 -11.98
C TYR A 203 -6.62 -18.98 -10.54
N GLU A 204 -5.37 -19.36 -10.32
CA GLU A 204 -4.82 -19.62 -8.98
C GLU A 204 -4.15 -18.35 -8.44
N MET A 205 -4.44 -17.99 -7.19
CA MET A 205 -3.83 -16.82 -6.56
C MET A 205 -2.33 -17.09 -6.32
N PRO A 206 -1.41 -16.15 -6.65
CA PRO A 206 0.03 -16.37 -6.49
C PRO A 206 0.40 -16.82 -5.08
N VAL A 207 1.27 -17.84 -4.97
CA VAL A 207 1.68 -18.42 -3.69
C VAL A 207 2.31 -17.37 -2.77
N ASP A 208 3.15 -16.48 -3.29
CA ASP A 208 3.78 -15.42 -2.50
C ASP A 208 2.74 -14.44 -1.95
N LEU A 209 1.72 -14.08 -2.73
CA LEU A 209 0.60 -13.23 -2.27
C LEU A 209 -0.25 -13.93 -1.22
N LYS A 210 -0.44 -15.25 -1.35
CA LYS A 210 -1.13 -16.06 -0.34
C LYS A 210 -0.37 -16.06 0.98
N ASN A 211 0.95 -16.30 0.92
CA ASN A 211 1.83 -16.29 2.09
C ASN A 211 1.84 -14.90 2.75
N TRP A 212 1.89 -13.81 1.97
CA TRP A 212 1.81 -12.45 2.49
C TRP A 212 0.54 -12.18 3.30
N TYR A 213 -0.63 -12.62 2.81
CA TYR A 213 -1.88 -12.52 3.54
C TYR A 213 -1.87 -13.32 4.85
N GLU A 214 -1.33 -14.53 4.82
CA GLU A 214 -1.27 -15.43 5.99
C GLU A 214 -0.26 -14.92 7.03
N ASP A 215 0.92 -14.45 6.62
CA ASP A 215 1.93 -13.82 7.47
C ASP A 215 1.39 -12.54 8.13
N ALA A 216 0.72 -11.67 7.37
CA ALA A 216 0.16 -10.42 7.88
C ALA A 216 -0.96 -10.68 8.90
N LEU A 217 -1.88 -11.61 8.62
CA LEU A 217 -2.91 -12.04 9.57
C LEU A 217 -2.27 -12.62 10.84
N GLN A 218 -1.22 -13.42 10.71
CA GLN A 218 -0.52 -14.02 11.84
C GLN A 218 0.22 -12.98 12.70
N ASP A 219 0.85 -11.95 12.11
CA ASP A 219 1.48 -10.87 12.89
C ASP A 219 0.44 -10.04 13.65
N ILE A 220 -0.68 -9.69 13.00
CA ILE A 220 -1.77 -8.95 13.66
C ILE A 220 -2.38 -9.78 14.80
N GLY A 221 -2.59 -11.09 14.59
CA GLY A 221 -3.06 -12.02 15.62
C GLY A 221 -2.12 -12.07 16.83
N LYS A 222 -0.81 -12.25 16.61
CA LYS A 222 0.21 -12.24 17.67
C LYS A 222 0.27 -10.91 18.44
N ARG A 223 -0.10 -9.78 17.82
CA ARG A 223 -0.20 -8.49 18.50
C ARG A 223 -1.45 -8.40 19.38
N LEU A 224 -2.58 -8.93 18.93
CA LEU A 224 -3.80 -9.02 19.75
C LEU A 224 -3.58 -9.92 20.98
N GLU A 225 -2.98 -11.09 20.81
CA GLU A 225 -2.65 -12.02 21.90
C GLU A 225 -1.78 -11.35 22.99
N LYS A 226 -0.78 -10.56 22.59
CA LYS A 226 0.10 -9.81 23.51
C LYS A 226 -0.63 -8.74 24.32
N LEU A 227 -1.72 -8.19 23.77
CA LEU A 227 -2.61 -7.23 24.42
C LEU A 227 -3.75 -7.92 25.21
N GLY A 228 -3.73 -9.25 25.32
CA GLY A 228 -4.75 -10.02 26.04
C GLY A 228 -6.08 -10.17 25.29
N TYR A 229 -6.12 -9.90 23.98
CA TYR A 229 -7.30 -10.10 23.14
C TYR A 229 -7.17 -11.38 22.32
N CYS A 230 -8.13 -12.29 22.49
CA CYS A 230 -8.29 -13.53 21.71
C CYS A 230 -9.73 -13.62 21.19
#